data_AF-A0A7V5E7Z0-F1
#
_entry.id   AF-A0A7V5E7Z0-F1
#
_cell.length_a   1.000
_cell.length_b   1.000
_cell.length_c   1.000
_cell.angle_alpha   90.00
_cell.angle_beta   90.00
_cell.angle_gamma   90.00
#
_symmetry.space_group_name_H-M   'P 1'
#
loop_
_entity.id
_entity.type
_entity.pdbx_description
1 polymer ?
#
loop_
_entity_poly.entity_id
_entity_poly.type
_entity_poly.pdbx_seq_one_letter_code
_entity_poly.pdbx_strand_id
1 'polypeptide(L)'
;MIIPLIKGLKLTLARFFSRPVTIQYPEERRPISPRWRGIHFFEKGEKGDTACVACGLCVAVCPSHCIELVIAEREDGSRYPERYEINTLRCIFCGFCQEACPVNAIKLGGDYEFVKYRREDFLLSKEKLLTRGEGGR
;
A
#
# COMPACT_ATOMS: atom_id res chain seq x y z
N MET A 1 4.50 -47.88 24.83
CA MET A 1 3.70 -46.64 25.06
C MET A 1 4.48 -45.48 25.69
N ILE A 2 5.41 -45.69 26.63
CA ILE A 2 6.08 -44.58 27.37
C ILE A 2 7.21 -43.88 26.58
N ILE A 3 7.96 -44.62 25.76
CA ILE A 3 9.09 -44.09 24.96
C ILE A 3 8.72 -42.85 24.10
N PRO A 4 7.61 -42.85 23.33
CA PRO A 4 7.21 -41.65 22.57
C PRO A 4 6.83 -40.46 23.45
N LEU A 5 6.24 -40.68 24.63
CA LEU A 5 5.85 -39.62 25.57
C LEU A 5 7.09 -38.87 26.10
N ILE A 6 8.12 -39.62 26.51
CA ILE A 6 9.38 -39.05 27.01
C ILE A 6 10.10 -38.28 25.89
N LYS A 7 10.09 -38.80 24.65
CA LYS A 7 10.66 -38.09 23.49
C LYS A 7 9.96 -36.74 23.24
N GLY A 8 8.63 -36.70 23.34
CA GLY A 8 7.85 -35.47 23.21
C GLY A 8 8.17 -34.45 24.31
N LEU A 9 8.18 -34.88 25.57
CA LEU A 9 8.53 -34.01 26.71
C LEU A 9 9.95 -33.46 26.62
N LYS A 10 10.92 -34.29 26.19
CA LYS A 10 12.31 -33.85 25.96
C LYS A 10 12.38 -32.77 24.88
N LEU A 11 11.62 -32.92 23.79
CA LEU A 11 11.55 -31.92 22.73
C LEU A 11 10.94 -30.61 23.24
N THR A 12 9.82 -30.67 23.98
CA THR A 12 9.17 -29.49 24.57
C THR A 12 10.10 -28.76 25.54
N LEU A 13 10.79 -29.51 26.42
CA LEU A 13 11.76 -28.92 27.34
C LEU A 13 12.91 -28.26 26.59
N ALA A 14 13.43 -28.88 25.52
CA ALA A 14 14.46 -28.29 24.69
C ALA A 14 13.99 -26.99 23.98
N ARG A 15 12.72 -26.91 23.59
CA ARG A 15 12.14 -25.68 22.99
C ARG A 15 11.88 -24.59 24.02
N PHE A 16 11.55 -24.93 25.26
CA PHE A 16 11.34 -23.96 26.34
C PHE A 16 12.59 -23.10 26.61
N PHE A 17 13.78 -23.67 26.51
CA PHE A 17 15.05 -22.95 26.67
C PHE A 17 15.60 -22.33 25.37
N SER A 18 14.88 -22.44 24.25
CA SER A 18 15.31 -21.82 22.99
C SER A 18 14.93 -20.34 22.93
N ARG A 19 15.66 -19.55 22.13
CA ARG A 19 15.36 -18.13 21.95
C ARG A 19 13.98 -17.94 21.30
N PRO A 20 13.14 -17.02 21.81
CA PRO A 20 11.83 -16.76 21.22
C PRO A 20 11.97 -16.05 19.86
N VAL A 21 11.04 -16.35 18.95
CA VAL A 21 10.96 -15.75 17.60
C VAL A 21 10.16 -14.43 17.60
N THR A 22 9.57 -14.07 18.74
CA THR A 22 8.73 -12.88 18.90
C THR A 22 9.54 -11.61 18.79
N ILE A 23 9.03 -10.63 18.05
CA ILE A 23 9.51 -9.24 18.02
C ILE A 23 8.64 -8.39 18.96
N GLN A 24 9.21 -7.33 19.53
CA GLN A 24 8.47 -6.38 20.37
C GLN A 24 7.87 -5.28 19.49
N TYR A 25 6.70 -5.55 18.91
CA TYR A 25 5.95 -4.53 18.16
C TYR A 25 5.19 -3.62 19.16
N PRO A 26 5.18 -2.29 19.00
CA PRO A 26 5.55 -1.50 17.82
C PRO A 26 7.01 -0.99 17.75
N GLU A 27 7.81 -1.16 18.80
CA GLU A 27 9.16 -0.60 18.91
C GLU A 27 10.12 -1.22 17.89
N GLU A 28 10.02 -2.53 17.67
CA GLU A 28 10.78 -3.29 16.68
C GLU A 28 9.85 -3.76 15.55
N ARG A 29 10.15 -3.35 14.32
CA ARG A 29 9.38 -3.70 13.12
C ARG A 29 10.17 -4.68 12.26
N ARG A 30 9.46 -5.59 11.60
CA ARG A 30 10.09 -6.49 10.63
C ARG A 30 10.56 -5.70 9.41
N PRO A 31 11.73 -6.01 8.84
CA PRO A 31 12.16 -5.40 7.59
C PRO A 31 11.22 -5.82 6.46
N ILE A 32 10.67 -4.83 5.76
CA ILE A 32 9.86 -5.05 4.56
C ILE A 32 10.75 -5.08 3.31
N SER A 33 10.33 -5.85 2.30
CA SER A 33 11.05 -5.87 1.02
C SER A 33 10.87 -4.54 0.28
N PRO A 34 11.82 -4.10 -0.56
CA PRO A 34 11.65 -2.90 -1.40
C PRO A 34 10.48 -2.98 -2.39
N ARG A 35 9.96 -4.18 -2.68
CA ARG A 35 8.80 -4.42 -3.57
C ARG A 35 7.49 -4.57 -2.79
N TRP A 36 7.46 -4.14 -1.53
CA TRP A 36 6.26 -4.20 -0.72
C TRP A 36 5.12 -3.40 -1.37
N ARG A 37 3.89 -3.85 -1.17
CA ARG A 37 2.68 -3.22 -1.70
C ARG A 37 1.82 -2.74 -0.53
N GLY A 38 2.11 -1.53 -0.07
CA GLY A 38 1.36 -0.84 0.97
C GLY A 38 0.36 0.18 0.42
N ILE A 39 0.19 1.29 1.13
CA ILE A 39 -0.74 2.35 0.73
C ILE A 39 -0.28 3.08 -0.52
N HIS A 40 -1.27 3.48 -1.33
CA HIS A 40 -1.05 4.19 -2.58
C HIS A 40 -0.62 5.62 -2.29
N PHE A 41 0.31 6.14 -3.08
CA PHE A 41 0.67 7.55 -3.08
C PHE A 41 0.92 8.04 -4.50
N PHE A 42 0.80 9.35 -4.69
CA PHE A 42 1.17 10.02 -5.92
C PHE A 42 2.55 10.66 -5.80
N GLU A 43 3.37 10.47 -6.82
CA GLU A 43 4.57 11.28 -7.02
C GLU A 43 4.18 12.71 -7.38
N LYS A 44 4.91 13.65 -6.78
CA LYS A 44 4.79 15.08 -7.10
C LYS A 44 5.60 15.37 -8.36
N GLY A 45 4.98 16.06 -9.32
CA GLY A 45 5.65 16.63 -10.48
C GLY A 45 6.42 17.91 -10.13
N GLU A 46 7.06 18.50 -11.13
CA GLU A 46 7.97 19.65 -10.99
C GLU A 46 7.31 20.89 -10.35
N LYS A 47 6.01 21.09 -10.59
CA LYS A 47 5.23 22.22 -10.04
C LYS A 47 4.56 21.91 -8.69
N GLY A 48 4.86 20.76 -8.07
CA GLY A 48 4.26 20.31 -6.81
C GLY A 48 2.86 19.70 -6.93
N ASP A 49 2.27 19.69 -8.14
CA ASP A 49 1.04 18.94 -8.45
C ASP A 49 1.36 17.45 -8.70
N THR A 50 0.35 16.62 -8.95
CA THR A 50 0.54 15.22 -9.32
C THR A 50 1.28 15.06 -10.65
N ALA A 51 2.15 14.06 -10.76
CA ALA A 51 2.75 13.63 -12.02
C ALA A 51 1.76 12.92 -12.97
N CYS A 52 0.50 12.71 -12.56
CA CYS A 52 -0.52 12.00 -13.33
C CYS A 52 -1.02 12.82 -14.53
N VAL A 53 -0.97 12.22 -15.72
CA VAL A 53 -1.47 12.79 -16.99
C VAL A 53 -2.91 12.37 -17.33
N ALA A 54 -3.64 11.82 -16.37
CA ALA A 54 -5.05 11.40 -16.51
C ALA A 54 -5.33 10.45 -17.70
N CYS A 55 -4.43 9.51 -17.99
CA CYS A 55 -4.57 8.55 -19.09
C CYS A 55 -5.66 7.47 -18.91
N GLY A 56 -6.16 7.27 -17.68
CA GLY A 56 -7.21 6.28 -17.38
C GLY A 56 -6.77 4.81 -17.33
N LEU A 57 -5.53 4.47 -17.68
CA LEU A 57 -5.04 3.08 -17.70
C LEU A 57 -5.15 2.37 -16.34
N CYS A 58 -4.88 3.09 -15.25
CA CYS A 58 -5.01 2.55 -13.89
C CYS A 58 -6.45 2.13 -13.54
N VAL A 59 -7.46 2.83 -14.09
CA VAL A 59 -8.88 2.50 -13.90
C VAL A 59 -9.24 1.25 -14.70
N ALA A 60 -8.77 1.18 -15.95
CA ALA A 60 -9.04 0.06 -16.85
C ALA A 60 -8.43 -1.26 -16.35
N VAL A 61 -7.21 -1.21 -15.80
CA VAL A 61 -6.52 -2.42 -15.32
C VAL A 61 -6.96 -2.85 -13.91
N CYS A 62 -7.69 -2.01 -13.17
CA CYS A 62 -8.06 -2.29 -11.79
C CYS A 62 -9.05 -3.46 -11.72
N PRO A 63 -8.68 -4.62 -11.14
CA PRO A 63 -9.54 -5.80 -11.16
C PRO A 63 -10.76 -5.65 -10.24
N SER A 64 -10.70 -4.78 -9.22
CA SER A 64 -11.81 -4.53 -8.30
C SER A 64 -12.60 -3.26 -8.61
N HIS A 65 -12.24 -2.55 -9.69
CA HIS A 65 -12.83 -1.28 -10.11
C HIS A 65 -13.03 -0.30 -8.93
N CYS A 66 -11.96 -0.10 -8.14
CA CYS A 66 -12.00 0.73 -6.93
C CYS A 66 -11.52 2.18 -7.15
N ILE A 67 -11.17 2.54 -8.38
CA ILE A 67 -10.59 3.83 -8.75
C ILE A 67 -11.61 4.62 -9.56
N GLU A 68 -11.90 5.85 -9.12
CA GLU A 68 -12.70 6.82 -9.86
C GLU A 68 -11.80 7.96 -10.36
N LEU A 69 -11.94 8.32 -11.64
CA LEU A 69 -11.15 9.36 -12.30
C LEU A 69 -12.08 10.29 -13.09
N VAL A 70 -11.94 11.59 -12.86
CA VAL A 70 -12.49 12.66 -13.70
C VAL A 70 -11.34 13.39 -14.36
N ILE A 71 -11.38 13.49 -15.69
CA ILE A 71 -10.33 14.07 -16.52
C ILE A 71 -10.72 15.50 -16.84
N ALA A 72 -9.81 16.44 -16.59
CA ALA A 72 -9.93 17.83 -17.02
C ALA A 72 -8.71 18.24 -17.86
N GLU A 73 -8.87 19.32 -18.61
CA GLU A 73 -7.87 19.87 -19.51
C GLU A 73 -7.51 21.28 -19.03
N ARG A 74 -6.21 21.58 -19.01
CA ARG A 74 -5.69 22.92 -18.72
C ARG A 74 -5.73 23.79 -19.98
N GLU A 75 -5.52 25.09 -19.78
CA GLU A 75 -5.42 26.06 -20.87
C GLU A 75 -4.25 25.77 -21.84
N ASP A 76 -3.21 25.07 -21.38
CA ASP A 76 -2.07 24.64 -22.20
C ASP A 76 -2.32 23.34 -22.98
N GLY A 77 -3.55 22.80 -22.92
CA GLY A 77 -3.93 21.53 -23.55
C GLY A 77 -3.46 20.28 -22.80
N SER A 78 -2.76 20.45 -21.67
CA SER A 78 -2.35 19.31 -20.85
C SER A 78 -3.52 18.76 -20.03
N ARG A 79 -3.59 17.43 -19.91
CA ARG A 79 -4.63 16.75 -19.13
C ARG A 79 -4.16 16.49 -17.71
N TYR A 80 -5.08 16.64 -16.76
CA TYR A 80 -4.83 16.37 -15.35
C TYR A 80 -6.04 15.71 -14.69
N PRO A 81 -5.83 14.94 -13.61
CA PRO A 81 -6.94 14.41 -12.84
C PRO A 81 -7.53 15.54 -12.00
N GLU A 82 -8.75 15.96 -12.33
CA GLU A 82 -9.52 16.89 -11.52
C GLU A 82 -9.98 16.21 -10.23
N ARG A 83 -10.58 15.02 -10.37
CA ARG A 83 -10.94 14.15 -9.26
C ARG A 83 -10.29 12.79 -9.46
N TYR A 84 -9.59 12.34 -8.43
CA TYR A 84 -9.02 11.00 -8.39
C TYR A 84 -9.27 10.41 -7.01
N GLU A 85 -10.01 9.31 -6.95
CA GLU A 85 -10.37 8.68 -5.70
C GLU A 85 -10.10 7.18 -5.75
N ILE A 86 -9.49 6.65 -4.69
CA ILE A 86 -9.29 5.21 -4.49
C ILE A 86 -10.07 4.78 -3.26
N ASN A 87 -10.97 3.82 -3.45
CA ASN A 87 -11.62 3.14 -2.34
C ASN A 87 -10.74 1.99 -1.82
N THR A 88 -10.00 2.23 -0.73
CA THR A 88 -9.09 1.23 -0.17
C THR A 88 -9.78 0.03 0.47
N LEU A 89 -11.08 0.12 0.79
CA LEU A 89 -11.87 -1.03 1.25
C LEU A 89 -12.19 -2.02 0.13
N ARG A 90 -12.19 -1.55 -1.12
CA ARG A 90 -12.37 -2.40 -2.31
C ARG A 90 -11.03 -2.75 -2.99
N CYS A 91 -9.96 -2.03 -2.67
CA CYS A 91 -8.65 -2.29 -3.24
C CYS A 91 -8.07 -3.59 -2.68
N ILE A 92 -7.55 -4.44 -3.56
CA ILE A 92 -6.90 -5.71 -3.17
C ILE A 92 -5.37 -5.61 -3.14
N PHE A 93 -4.81 -4.41 -3.28
CA PHE A 93 -3.36 -4.14 -3.22
C PHE A 93 -2.52 -5.01 -4.17
N CYS A 94 -3.06 -5.32 -5.36
CA CYS A 94 -2.39 -6.17 -6.36
C CYS A 94 -1.18 -5.49 -7.02
N GLY A 95 -1.20 -4.16 -7.14
CA GLY A 95 -0.11 -3.38 -7.73
C GLY A 95 -0.21 -3.09 -9.23
N PHE A 96 -1.25 -3.58 -9.93
CA PHE A 96 -1.39 -3.35 -11.38
C PHE A 96 -1.47 -1.89 -11.78
N CYS A 97 -2.04 -1.02 -10.92
CA CYS A 97 -2.07 0.41 -11.20
C CYS A 97 -0.67 1.05 -11.26
N GLN A 98 0.29 0.56 -10.47
CA GLN A 98 1.68 1.02 -10.50
C GLN A 98 2.38 0.56 -11.78
N GLU A 99 2.20 -0.69 -12.17
CA GLU A 99 2.84 -1.26 -13.35
C GLU A 99 2.25 -0.71 -14.66
N ALA A 100 0.94 -0.44 -14.68
CA ALA A 100 0.26 0.11 -15.85
C ALA A 100 0.48 1.61 -16.04
N CYS A 101 1.06 2.32 -15.06
CA CYS A 101 1.23 3.77 -15.15
C CYS A 101 2.40 4.13 -16.08
N PRO A 102 2.18 4.77 -17.24
CA PRO A 102 3.25 5.06 -18.19
C PRO A 102 4.25 6.11 -17.69
N VAL A 103 3.81 6.97 -16.76
CA VAL A 103 4.59 8.07 -16.19
C VAL A 103 5.01 7.81 -14.74
N ASN A 104 4.76 6.60 -14.21
CA ASN A 104 5.05 6.23 -12.83
C ASN A 104 4.46 7.20 -11.77
N ALA A 105 3.30 7.79 -12.05
CA ALA A 105 2.66 8.75 -11.15
C ALA A 105 2.12 8.10 -9.87
N ILE A 106 1.41 6.98 -9.99
CA ILE A 106 0.86 6.23 -8.85
C ILE A 106 1.79 5.08 -8.49
N LYS A 107 2.11 4.95 -7.19
CA LYS A 107 2.93 3.87 -6.65
C LYS A 107 2.33 3.35 -5.35
N LEU A 108 2.71 2.14 -4.97
CA LEU A 108 2.42 1.59 -3.64
C LEU A 108 3.65 1.75 -2.76
N GLY A 109 3.46 2.31 -1.57
CA GLY A 109 4.52 2.57 -0.60
C GLY A 109 4.81 1.40 0.32
N GLY A 110 5.73 1.63 1.26
CA GLY A 110 6.04 0.69 2.34
C GLY A 110 5.02 0.72 3.49
N ASP A 111 4.20 1.77 3.57
CA ASP A 111 3.22 1.96 4.65
C ASP A 111 2.16 0.85 4.64
N TYR A 112 2.18 -0.02 5.66
CA TYR A 112 1.17 -1.06 5.89
C TYR A 112 0.26 -0.77 7.08
N GLU A 113 0.61 0.20 7.92
CA GLU A 113 -0.15 0.58 9.13
C GLU A 113 -1.23 1.63 8.80
N PHE A 114 -2.22 1.22 8.01
CA PHE A 114 -3.31 2.10 7.60
C PHE A 114 -4.63 1.67 8.22
N VAL A 115 -4.81 2.05 9.48
CA VAL A 115 -6.04 1.79 10.23
C VAL A 115 -6.71 3.12 10.56
N LYS A 116 -8.01 3.21 10.25
CA LYS A 116 -8.87 4.37 10.53
C LYS A 116 -10.18 3.88 11.16
N TYR A 117 -10.86 4.77 11.87
CA TYR A 117 -12.07 4.43 12.62
C TYR A 117 -13.35 4.47 11.79
N ARG A 118 -13.41 5.32 10.74
CA ARG A 118 -14.62 5.51 9.95
C ARG A 118 -14.41 5.07 8.51
N ARG A 119 -15.49 4.68 7.85
CA ARG A 119 -15.47 4.15 6.47
C ARG A 119 -14.96 5.21 5.48
N GLU A 120 -15.34 6.46 5.68
CA GLU A 120 -15.03 7.58 4.81
C GLU A 120 -13.53 7.90 4.80
N ASP A 121 -12.82 7.57 5.87
CA ASP A 121 -11.38 7.79 5.99
C ASP A 121 -10.57 6.87 5.05
N PHE A 122 -11.17 5.76 4.60
CA PHE A 122 -10.60 4.81 3.64
C PHE A 122 -10.83 5.20 2.17
N LEU A 123 -11.60 6.26 1.91
CA LEU A 123 -11.68 6.89 0.60
C LEU A 123 -10.52 7.88 0.47
N LEU A 124 -9.54 7.51 -0.35
CA LEU A 124 -8.35 8.32 -0.59
C LEU A 124 -8.58 9.23 -1.79
N SER A 125 -8.72 10.52 -1.53
CA SER A 125 -8.77 11.55 -2.57
C SER A 125 -7.38 11.91 -3.07
N LYS A 126 -7.31 12.62 -4.21
CA LYS A 126 -6.07 13.12 -4.83
C LYS A 126 -5.16 13.80 -3.81
N GLU A 127 -5.71 14.64 -2.95
CA GLU A 127 -4.96 15.40 -1.95
C GLU A 127 -4.32 14.46 -0.92
N LYS A 128 -5.08 13.48 -0.42
CA LYS A 128 -4.59 12.47 0.54
C LYS A 128 -3.49 11.59 -0.06
N LEU A 129 -3.57 11.31 -1.37
CA LEU A 129 -2.56 10.53 -2.08
C LEU A 129 -1.26 11.32 -2.31
N LEU A 130 -1.33 12.66 -2.38
CA LEU A 130 -0.15 13.54 -2.51
C LEU A 130 0.55 13.79 -1.17
N THR A 131 -0.17 13.69 -0.05
CA THR A 131 0.41 13.70 1.29
C THR A 131 1.05 12.34 1.57
N ARG A 132 2.28 12.14 1.07
CA ARG A 132 3.10 10.98 1.44
C ARG A 132 3.24 10.93 2.96
N GLY A 133 2.83 9.83 3.57
CA GLY A 133 3.25 9.53 4.95
C GLY A 133 4.77 9.40 4.97
N GLU A 134 5.45 10.01 5.94
CA GLU A 134 6.92 10.02 6.06
C GLU A 134 7.54 8.63 6.34
N GLY A 135 6.86 7.54 5.98
CA GLY A 135 7.12 6.17 6.42
C GLY A 135 7.43 5.19 5.29
N GLY A 136 8.36 5.51 4.39
CA GLY A 136 8.88 4.44 3.54
C GLY A 136 9.74 4.94 2.40
N ARG A 137 11.00 4.52 2.41
CA ARG A 137 11.81 4.49 1.18
C ARG A 137 11.14 3.61 0.15
#